data_AF-A0A835RBK1-F1
#
_entry.id   AF-A0A835RBK1-F1
#
_cell.length_a   1.000
_cell.length_b   1.000
_cell.length_c   1.000
_cell.angle_alpha   90.00
_cell.angle_beta   90.00
_cell.angle_gamma   90.00
#
_symmetry.space_group_name_H-M   'P 1'
#
loop_
_entity.id
_entity.type
_entity.pdbx_description
1 polymer ?
#
loop_
_entity_poly.entity_id
_entity_poly.type
_entity_poly.pdbx_seq_one_letter_code
_entity_poly.pdbx_strand_id
1 'polypeptide(L)'
;MSAAATSSTAKKIPFRSRKVRISSSEPPSTDTSKKPRLVLPILPRSLSAPGELDSALGHLRAVDPTIAHLINSHDPPAFDNSATPFLFLSRSILYQQLATKAAASIYARFLSLCGGEDSVLPEIVSALTPQQLREIGVSARKASYLHDLSSKYLSGVLTDPAIVAMDDESLLSLLTLVKGIGPWSVHMYLLERSWRYEALRADTPISRSCSG
;
A
#
# COMPACT_ATOMS: atom_id res chain seq x y z
N MET A 1 -35.94 46.99 -22.18
CA MET A 1 -34.92 47.33 -21.16
C MET A 1 -34.00 46.13 -21.05
N SER A 2 -32.75 46.28 -21.49
CA SER A 2 -31.78 45.19 -21.71
C SER A 2 -31.27 44.55 -20.43
N ALA A 3 -31.00 43.24 -20.54
CA ALA A 3 -30.37 42.38 -19.54
C ALA A 3 -28.89 42.73 -19.30
N ALA A 4 -28.40 42.46 -18.08
CA ALA A 4 -26.97 42.32 -17.79
C ALA A 4 -26.76 41.17 -16.79
N ALA A 5 -26.29 40.04 -17.32
CA ALA A 5 -25.75 38.93 -16.54
C ALA A 5 -24.25 39.15 -16.38
N THR A 6 -23.75 39.17 -15.13
CA THR A 6 -22.31 39.24 -14.82
C THR A 6 -21.77 37.82 -14.62
N SER A 7 -21.01 37.35 -15.61
CA SER A 7 -20.23 36.11 -15.54
C SER A 7 -18.89 36.36 -14.84
N SER A 8 -18.61 35.57 -13.79
CA SER A 8 -17.34 35.56 -13.05
C SER A 8 -16.34 34.65 -13.75
N THR A 9 -15.30 35.24 -14.33
CA THR A 9 -14.28 34.54 -15.13
C THR A 9 -13.11 34.09 -14.24
N ALA A 10 -12.94 32.77 -14.06
CA ALA A 10 -11.83 32.18 -13.33
C ALA A 10 -10.49 32.33 -14.09
N LYS A 11 -9.49 32.96 -13.46
CA LYS A 11 -8.12 33.09 -14.01
C LYS A 11 -7.37 31.76 -13.94
N LYS A 12 -7.03 31.19 -15.10
CA LYS A 12 -6.17 30.00 -15.25
C LYS A 12 -4.71 30.36 -14.93
N ILE A 13 -4.08 29.61 -14.04
CA ILE A 13 -2.65 29.70 -13.72
C ILE A 13 -1.86 28.97 -14.83
N PRO A 14 -0.92 29.61 -15.54
CA PRO A 14 -0.17 28.93 -16.60
C PRO A 14 0.99 28.13 -16.02
N PHE A 15 0.99 26.82 -16.25
CA PHE A 15 2.14 25.93 -16.00
C PHE A 15 3.21 26.18 -17.07
N ARG A 16 4.41 26.62 -16.67
CA ARG A 16 5.55 26.87 -17.57
C ARG A 16 6.54 25.71 -17.47
N SER A 17 6.58 24.86 -18.50
CA SER A 17 7.54 23.76 -18.61
C SER A 17 8.96 24.30 -18.80
N ARG A 18 9.86 24.11 -17.82
CA ARG A 18 11.30 24.36 -18.01
C ARG A 18 11.94 23.15 -18.68
N LYS A 19 12.45 23.35 -19.89
CA LYS A 19 13.27 22.39 -20.65
C LYS A 19 14.68 22.43 -20.07
N VAL A 20 15.10 21.37 -19.39
CA VAL A 20 16.49 21.20 -18.90
C VAL A 20 17.37 20.86 -20.10
N ARG A 21 18.37 21.71 -20.37
CA ARG A 21 19.37 21.51 -21.43
C ARG A 21 20.53 20.73 -20.82
N ILE A 22 20.68 19.46 -21.22
CA ILE A 22 21.84 18.63 -20.89
C ILE A 22 23.00 19.14 -21.75
N SER A 23 24.05 19.66 -21.12
CA SER A 23 25.29 20.06 -21.78
C SER A 23 26.26 18.90 -21.71
N SER A 24 26.66 18.38 -22.88
CA SER A 24 27.71 17.40 -23.09
C SER A 24 29.09 18.03 -22.92
N SER A 25 29.96 17.43 -22.11
CA SER A 25 31.41 17.66 -22.17
C SER A 25 32.16 16.37 -21.85
N GLU A 26 32.99 15.94 -22.80
CA GLU A 26 33.90 14.79 -22.75
C GLU A 26 35.17 15.06 -21.91
N PRO A 27 35.99 14.02 -21.60
CA PRO A 27 36.67 13.86 -20.31
C PRO A 27 38.16 14.24 -20.33
N PRO A 28 38.83 14.27 -19.16
CA PRO A 28 40.26 14.03 -19.06
C PRO A 28 40.59 12.67 -18.44
N SER A 29 41.67 12.09 -18.92
CA SER A 29 42.23 10.77 -18.62
C SER A 29 43.13 10.72 -17.37
N THR A 30 43.04 9.57 -16.67
CA THR A 30 44.05 8.85 -15.86
C THR A 30 44.76 9.55 -14.69
N ASP A 31 44.60 9.02 -13.45
CA ASP A 31 45.62 8.18 -12.81
C ASP A 31 45.16 7.50 -11.47
N THR A 32 45.66 6.27 -11.30
CA THR A 32 45.89 5.41 -10.12
C THR A 32 44.93 5.30 -8.90
N SER A 33 44.37 4.09 -8.80
CA SER A 33 44.38 3.21 -7.60
C SER A 33 43.84 3.75 -6.26
N LYS A 34 42.51 3.75 -6.13
CA LYS A 34 41.83 3.42 -4.85
C LYS A 34 40.64 2.52 -5.16
N LYS A 35 40.72 1.23 -4.79
CA LYS A 35 39.56 0.34 -4.81
C LYS A 35 38.46 1.01 -3.96
N PRO A 36 37.30 1.38 -4.51
CA PRO A 36 36.19 1.84 -3.69
C PRO A 36 35.75 0.64 -2.85
N ARG A 37 35.95 0.73 -1.54
CA ARG A 37 35.38 -0.22 -0.60
C ARG A 37 33.86 -0.11 -0.79
N LEU A 38 33.24 -1.16 -1.33
CA LEU A 38 31.80 -1.27 -1.42
C LEU A 38 31.26 -1.17 0.01
N VAL A 39 30.86 0.03 0.43
CA VAL A 39 29.97 0.18 1.57
C VAL A 39 28.66 -0.37 1.07
N LEU A 40 28.39 -1.64 1.38
CA LEU A 40 27.06 -2.19 1.21
C LEU A 40 26.11 -1.20 1.90
N PRO A 41 25.07 -0.70 1.20
CA PRO A 41 24.05 0.09 1.87
C PRO A 41 23.60 -0.75 3.06
N ILE A 42 23.60 -0.15 4.26
CA ILE A 42 23.00 -0.76 5.43
C ILE A 42 21.57 -1.06 5.01
N LEU A 43 21.27 -2.33 4.73
CA LEU A 43 19.91 -2.76 4.53
C LEU A 43 19.19 -2.38 5.82
N PRO A 44 18.18 -1.49 5.77
CA PRO A 44 17.49 -1.07 6.97
C PRO A 44 17.01 -2.33 7.67
N ARG A 45 17.37 -2.46 8.95
CA ARG A 45 16.85 -3.54 9.78
C ARG A 45 15.34 -3.37 9.87
N SER A 46 14.65 -4.49 9.92
CA SER A 46 13.23 -4.55 10.26
C SER A 46 12.97 -3.69 11.52
N LEU A 47 12.06 -2.72 11.47
CA LEU A 47 11.53 -1.93 12.60
C LEU A 47 10.95 -2.80 13.72
N SER A 48 10.72 -4.09 13.49
CA SER A 48 10.28 -5.09 14.48
C SER A 48 11.41 -5.79 15.21
N ALA A 49 12.66 -5.59 14.80
CA ALA A 49 13.75 -5.96 15.69
C ALA A 49 13.63 -5.12 16.98
N PRO A 50 13.88 -5.71 18.16
CA PRO A 50 13.66 -5.02 19.43
C PRO A 50 14.41 -3.70 19.47
N GLY A 51 13.68 -2.63 19.80
CA GLY A 51 14.22 -1.28 19.90
C GLY A 51 14.45 -0.56 18.57
N GLU A 52 14.22 -1.18 17.40
CA GLU A 52 14.29 -0.46 16.12
C GLU A 52 13.12 0.52 15.97
N LEU A 53 11.90 0.14 16.39
CA LEU A 53 10.76 1.08 16.42
C LEU A 53 11.03 2.28 17.33
N ASP A 54 11.56 2.04 18.54
CA ASP A 54 11.93 3.11 19.48
C ASP A 54 13.06 3.98 18.93
N SER A 55 14.04 3.37 18.28
CA SER A 55 15.15 4.06 17.60
C SER A 55 14.65 4.94 16.46
N ALA A 56 13.74 4.43 15.62
CA ALA A 56 13.13 5.17 14.52
C ALA A 56 12.28 6.35 15.04
N LEU A 57 11.45 6.12 16.07
CA LEU A 57 10.69 7.19 16.71
C LEU A 57 11.61 8.21 17.39
N GLY A 58 12.71 7.77 18.01
CA GLY A 58 13.74 8.64 18.58
C GLY A 58 14.43 9.51 17.52
N HIS A 59 14.78 8.91 16.37
CA HIS A 59 15.36 9.63 15.24
C HIS A 59 14.39 10.68 14.69
N LEU A 60 13.12 10.31 14.46
CA LEU A 60 12.10 11.24 13.97
C LEU A 60 11.85 12.40 14.95
N ARG A 61 11.83 12.12 16.27
CA ARG A 61 11.75 13.16 17.31
C ARG A 61 12.95 14.12 17.28
N ALA A 62 14.15 13.61 16.97
CA ALA A 62 15.36 14.41 16.94
C ALA A 62 15.50 15.26 15.67
N VAL A 63 14.98 14.79 14.54
CA VAL A 63 15.10 15.46 13.23
C VAL A 63 14.04 16.54 13.02
N ASP A 64 12.80 16.32 13.48
CA ASP A 64 11.69 17.26 13.24
C ASP A 64 10.83 17.50 14.51
N PRO A 65 10.88 18.71 15.09
CA PRO A 65 10.08 19.09 16.26
C PRO A 65 8.56 18.95 16.06
N THR A 66 8.08 19.12 14.82
CA THR A 66 6.65 18.99 14.49
C THR A 66 6.22 17.54 14.56
N ILE A 67 7.04 16.64 14.00
CA ILE A 67 6.82 15.19 14.10
C ILE A 67 6.97 14.73 15.55
N ALA A 68 7.91 15.29 16.30
CA ALA A 68 8.08 14.99 17.72
C ALA A 68 6.80 15.28 18.52
N HIS A 69 6.16 16.42 18.26
CA HIS A 69 4.90 16.77 18.91
C HIS A 69 3.78 15.78 18.56
N LEU A 70 3.67 15.37 17.29
CA LEU A 70 2.70 14.37 16.85
C LEU A 70 2.93 13.00 17.52
N ILE A 71 4.18 12.52 17.55
CA ILE A 71 4.54 11.24 18.18
C ILE A 71 4.20 11.26 19.68
N ASN A 72 4.39 12.40 20.36
CA ASN A 72 4.08 12.49 21.79
C ASN A 72 2.57 12.64 22.08
N SER A 73 1.77 12.95 21.07
CA SER A 73 0.32 13.19 21.21
C SER A 73 -0.53 11.96 20.85
N HIS A 74 0.10 10.90 20.33
CA HIS A 74 -0.58 9.69 19.87
C HIS A 74 0.11 8.45 20.39
N ASP A 75 -0.66 7.40 20.61
CA ASP A 75 -0.12 6.09 20.96
C ASP A 75 0.73 5.53 19.81
N PRO A 76 1.72 4.68 20.12
CA PRO A 76 2.48 3.97 19.10
C PRO A 76 1.54 3.22 18.15
N PRO A 77 1.86 3.15 16.85
CA PRO A 77 1.03 2.45 15.89
C PRO A 77 0.93 0.96 16.26
N ALA A 78 -0.30 0.45 16.33
CA ALA A 78 -0.59 -0.97 16.44
C ALA A 78 -0.75 -1.57 15.04
N PHE A 79 -0.19 -2.76 14.83
CA PHE A 79 -0.20 -3.45 13.55
C PHE A 79 -1.05 -4.72 13.67
N ASP A 80 -2.27 -4.70 13.12
CA ASP A 80 -3.10 -5.90 13.00
C ASP A 80 -2.68 -6.66 11.73
N ASN A 81 -2.62 -7.99 11.85
CA ASN A 81 -1.85 -8.86 10.98
C ASN A 81 -2.62 -10.10 10.49
N SER A 82 -3.94 -10.08 10.62
CA SER A 82 -4.77 -11.26 10.41
C SER A 82 -5.28 -11.45 8.98
N ALA A 83 -5.22 -10.41 8.13
CA ALA A 83 -5.87 -10.48 6.81
C ALA A 83 -5.08 -11.31 5.78
N THR A 84 -5.79 -12.18 5.05
CA THR A 84 -5.25 -12.87 3.87
C THR A 84 -5.01 -11.87 2.73
N PRO A 85 -4.05 -12.12 1.81
CA PRO A 85 -3.84 -11.27 0.65
C PRO A 85 -5.13 -11.03 -0.16
N PHE A 86 -5.93 -12.08 -0.39
CA PHE A 86 -7.22 -11.93 -1.07
C PHE A 86 -8.18 -10.95 -0.36
N LEU A 87 -8.34 -11.10 0.96
CA LEU A 87 -9.17 -10.24 1.78
C LEU A 87 -8.69 -8.79 1.74
N PHE A 88 -7.38 -8.58 1.89
CA PHE A 88 -6.79 -7.25 1.83
C PHE A 88 -7.02 -6.58 0.48
N LEU A 89 -6.75 -7.28 -0.62
CA LEU A 89 -6.93 -6.73 -1.97
C LEU A 89 -8.40 -6.39 -2.23
N SER A 90 -9.32 -7.23 -1.76
CA SER A 90 -10.77 -6.98 -1.82
C SER A 90 -11.16 -5.72 -1.03
N ARG A 91 -10.66 -5.59 0.20
CA ARG A 91 -10.85 -4.39 1.03
C ARG A 91 -10.28 -3.15 0.35
N SER A 92 -9.08 -3.24 -0.21
CA SER A 92 -8.42 -2.15 -0.94
C SER A 92 -9.29 -1.64 -2.09
N ILE A 93 -9.81 -2.54 -2.94
CA ILE A 93 -10.75 -2.21 -4.03
C ILE A 93 -11.99 -1.48 -3.50
N LEU A 94 -12.58 -1.96 -2.40
CA LEU A 94 -13.77 -1.37 -1.80
C LEU A 94 -13.51 0.04 -1.27
N TYR A 95 -12.34 0.30 -0.70
CA TYR A 95 -11.98 1.59 -0.09
C TYR A 95 -11.59 2.68 -1.11
N GLN A 96 -11.28 2.32 -2.37
CA GLN A 96 -10.87 3.30 -3.38
C GLN A 96 -11.87 4.45 -3.56
N GLN A 97 -11.37 5.68 -3.64
CA GLN A 97 -12.15 6.89 -3.99
C GLN A 97 -13.37 7.15 -3.08
N LEU A 98 -13.31 6.76 -1.81
CA LEU A 98 -14.36 6.99 -0.81
C LEU A 98 -13.81 7.66 0.45
N ALA A 99 -14.67 8.42 1.14
CA ALA A 99 -14.38 8.84 2.49
C ALA A 99 -14.34 7.62 3.43
N THR A 100 -13.46 7.64 4.43
CA THR A 100 -13.18 6.49 5.31
C THR A 100 -14.43 5.90 5.96
N LYS A 101 -15.35 6.76 6.45
CA LYS A 101 -16.61 6.30 7.07
C LYS A 101 -17.54 5.58 6.09
N ALA A 102 -17.62 6.07 4.85
CA ALA A 102 -18.46 5.45 3.81
C ALA A 102 -17.87 4.10 3.37
N ALA A 103 -16.55 4.05 3.18
CA ALA A 103 -15.84 2.81 2.85
C ALA A 103 -16.01 1.75 3.95
N ALA A 104 -15.87 2.14 5.23
CA ALA A 104 -16.07 1.24 6.37
C ALA A 104 -17.49 0.67 6.42
N SER A 105 -18.51 1.50 6.18
CA SER A 105 -19.92 1.04 6.14
C SER A 105 -20.19 0.06 4.98
N ILE A 106 -19.61 0.29 3.81
CA ILE A 106 -19.71 -0.63 2.67
C ILE A 106 -18.97 -1.94 2.99
N TYR A 107 -17.77 -1.86 3.56
CA TYR A 107 -16.97 -3.03 3.93
C TYR A 107 -17.68 -3.90 4.97
N ALA A 108 -18.26 -3.31 6.02
CA ALA A 108 -19.01 -4.07 7.02
C ALA A 108 -20.21 -4.84 6.41
N ARG A 109 -20.94 -4.20 5.48
CA ARG A 109 -22.03 -4.86 4.75
C ARG A 109 -21.52 -5.96 3.80
N PHE A 110 -20.37 -5.74 3.17
CA PHE A 110 -19.70 -6.74 2.35
C PHE A 110 -19.30 -7.97 3.18
N LEU A 111 -18.69 -7.79 4.35
CA LEU A 111 -18.38 -8.89 5.27
C LEU A 111 -19.65 -9.65 5.68
N SER A 112 -20.74 -8.93 5.97
CA SER A 112 -22.02 -9.56 6.29
C SER A 112 -22.60 -10.38 5.13
N LEU A 113 -22.38 -9.97 3.87
CA LEU A 113 -22.78 -10.76 2.71
C LEU A 113 -21.92 -12.02 2.54
N CYS A 114 -20.62 -11.94 2.85
CA CYS A 114 -19.70 -13.07 2.76
C CYS A 114 -19.82 -14.04 3.95
N GLY A 115 -20.42 -13.63 5.06
CA GLY A 115 -20.56 -14.44 6.28
C GLY A 115 -19.47 -14.21 7.34
N GLY A 116 -18.69 -13.14 7.20
CA GLY A 116 -17.58 -12.79 8.10
C GLY A 116 -16.26 -12.60 7.35
N GLU A 117 -15.24 -12.16 8.07
CA GLU A 117 -13.92 -11.86 7.51
C GLU A 117 -13.20 -13.12 7.02
N ASP A 118 -13.24 -14.20 7.80
CA ASP A 118 -12.68 -15.51 7.43
C ASP A 118 -13.39 -16.19 6.24
N SER A 119 -14.60 -15.72 5.91
CA SER A 119 -15.42 -16.27 4.81
C SER A 119 -15.28 -15.47 3.50
N VAL A 120 -14.45 -14.43 3.48
CA VAL A 120 -14.12 -13.71 2.24
C VAL A 120 -13.13 -14.55 1.43
N LEU A 121 -13.68 -15.51 0.68
CA LEU A 121 -12.94 -16.42 -0.19
C LEU A 121 -13.26 -16.15 -1.67
N PRO A 122 -12.36 -16.48 -2.62
CA PRO A 122 -12.57 -16.28 -4.05
C PRO A 122 -13.89 -16.88 -4.56
N GLU A 123 -14.26 -18.06 -4.07
CA GLU A 123 -15.48 -18.78 -4.46
C GLU A 123 -16.73 -18.03 -4.01
N ILE A 124 -16.71 -17.51 -2.78
CA ILE A 124 -17.83 -16.77 -2.18
C ILE A 124 -18.02 -15.43 -2.90
N VAL A 125 -16.93 -14.68 -3.10
CA VAL A 125 -16.99 -13.38 -3.77
C VAL A 125 -17.39 -13.52 -5.24
N SER A 126 -16.96 -14.59 -5.90
CA SER A 126 -17.36 -14.88 -7.29
C SER A 126 -18.85 -15.23 -7.42
N ALA A 127 -19.43 -15.88 -6.40
CA ALA A 127 -20.85 -16.23 -6.37
C ALA A 127 -21.79 -15.03 -6.11
N LEU A 128 -21.28 -13.91 -5.58
CA LEU A 128 -22.08 -12.71 -5.36
C LEU A 128 -22.53 -12.10 -6.68
N THR A 129 -23.80 -11.76 -6.81
CA THR A 129 -24.31 -11.09 -8.02
C THR A 129 -23.96 -9.60 -8.02
N PRO A 130 -23.82 -8.96 -9.20
CA PRO A 130 -23.64 -7.51 -9.28
C PRO A 130 -24.77 -6.72 -8.62
N GLN A 131 -25.97 -7.30 -8.51
CA GLN A 131 -27.11 -6.70 -7.84
C GLN A 131 -26.95 -6.71 -6.30
N GLN A 132 -26.57 -7.84 -5.71
CA GLN A 132 -26.27 -7.92 -4.27
C GLN A 132 -25.15 -6.95 -3.87
N LEU A 133 -24.10 -6.85 -4.69
CA LEU A 133 -23.02 -5.88 -4.47
C LEU A 133 -23.52 -4.43 -4.57
N ARG A 134 -24.43 -4.14 -5.50
CA ARG A 134 -25.02 -2.80 -5.64
C ARG A 134 -25.88 -2.42 -4.42
N GLU A 135 -26.64 -3.35 -3.88
CA GLU A 135 -27.51 -3.13 -2.71
C GLU A 135 -26.70 -2.70 -1.47
N ILE A 136 -25.46 -3.18 -1.33
CA ILE A 136 -24.54 -2.76 -0.27
C ILE A 136 -23.70 -1.52 -0.64
N GLY A 137 -23.99 -0.84 -1.75
CA GLY A 137 -23.33 0.39 -2.16
C GLY A 137 -22.02 0.21 -2.93
N VAL A 138 -21.72 -0.99 -3.43
CA VAL A 138 -20.56 -1.22 -4.32
C VAL A 138 -20.93 -0.79 -5.74
N SER A 139 -20.08 0.01 -6.36
CA SER A 139 -20.30 0.45 -7.74
C SER A 139 -20.11 -0.70 -8.72
N ALA A 140 -20.76 -0.63 -9.89
CA ALA A 140 -20.62 -1.67 -10.93
C ALA A 140 -19.15 -1.89 -11.37
N ARG A 141 -18.35 -0.83 -11.35
CA ARG A 141 -16.91 -0.89 -11.65
C ARG A 141 -16.13 -1.64 -10.57
N LYS A 142 -16.42 -1.41 -9.28
CA LYS A 142 -15.78 -2.15 -8.19
C LYS A 142 -16.23 -3.61 -8.15
N ALA A 143 -17.49 -3.88 -8.46
CA ALA A 143 -18.00 -5.24 -8.59
C ALA A 143 -17.23 -6.01 -9.67
N SER A 144 -16.99 -5.41 -10.85
CA SER A 144 -16.21 -6.08 -11.90
C SER A 144 -14.75 -6.32 -11.50
N TYR A 145 -14.16 -5.46 -10.67
CA TYR A 145 -12.81 -5.65 -10.13
C TYR A 145 -12.75 -6.79 -9.12
N LEU A 146 -13.73 -6.90 -8.22
CA LEU A 146 -13.84 -8.02 -7.27
C LEU A 146 -14.01 -9.36 -7.99
N HIS A 147 -14.85 -9.41 -9.03
CA HIS A 147 -15.02 -10.62 -9.83
C HIS A 147 -13.77 -10.96 -10.65
N ASP A 148 -13.08 -9.97 -11.23
CA ASP A 148 -11.83 -10.19 -11.96
C ASP A 148 -10.71 -10.69 -11.03
N LEU A 149 -10.60 -10.15 -9.82
CA LEU A 149 -9.72 -10.66 -8.77
C LEU A 149 -10.06 -12.11 -8.42
N SER A 150 -11.33 -12.38 -8.10
CA SER A 150 -11.81 -13.73 -7.75
C SER A 150 -11.54 -14.72 -8.88
N SER A 151 -11.81 -14.35 -10.13
CA SER A 151 -11.55 -15.19 -11.29
C SER A 151 -10.08 -15.56 -11.46
N LYS A 152 -9.16 -14.65 -11.15
CA LYS A 152 -7.71 -14.92 -11.22
C LYS A 152 -7.22 -15.83 -10.09
N TYR A 153 -7.87 -15.79 -8.93
CA TYR A 153 -7.62 -16.75 -7.86
C TYR A 153 -8.17 -18.13 -8.22
N LEU A 154 -9.41 -18.20 -8.72
CA LEU A 154 -10.04 -19.45 -9.14
C LEU A 154 -9.34 -20.11 -10.32
N SER A 155 -8.70 -19.34 -11.21
CA SER A 155 -7.88 -19.89 -12.29
C SER A 155 -6.47 -20.32 -11.87
N GLY A 156 -6.07 -20.06 -10.62
CA GLY A 156 -4.74 -20.36 -10.10
C GLY A 156 -3.64 -19.39 -10.56
N VAL A 157 -3.99 -18.32 -11.30
CA VAL A 157 -3.02 -17.27 -11.68
C VAL A 157 -2.54 -16.52 -10.43
N LEU A 158 -3.42 -16.33 -9.46
CA LEU A 158 -3.12 -15.76 -8.15
C LEU A 158 -3.38 -16.78 -7.06
N THR A 159 -2.48 -16.87 -6.09
CA THR A 159 -2.72 -17.63 -4.85
C THR A 159 -2.08 -16.87 -3.69
N ASP A 160 -2.68 -16.98 -2.50
CA ASP A 160 -2.12 -16.34 -1.30
C ASP A 160 -0.66 -16.76 -1.06
N PRO A 161 -0.28 -18.06 -1.08
CA PRO A 161 1.11 -18.46 -0.87
C PRO A 161 2.08 -17.86 -1.88
N ALA A 162 1.69 -17.79 -3.16
CA ALA A 162 2.52 -17.20 -4.20
C ALA A 162 2.71 -15.70 -3.96
N ILE A 163 1.64 -14.96 -3.65
CA ILE A 163 1.68 -13.52 -3.40
C ILE A 163 2.56 -13.18 -2.18
N VAL A 164 2.52 -14.02 -1.14
CA VAL A 164 3.35 -13.81 0.05
C VAL A 164 4.84 -14.01 -0.26
N ALA A 165 5.18 -15.07 -1.00
CA ALA A 165 6.56 -15.45 -1.29
C ALA A 165 7.23 -14.64 -2.42
N MET A 166 6.45 -13.90 -3.21
CA MET A 166 6.94 -13.16 -4.38
C MET A 166 7.79 -11.94 -4.01
N ASP A 167 8.75 -11.62 -4.88
CA ASP A 167 9.49 -10.35 -4.85
C ASP A 167 8.62 -9.17 -5.32
N ASP A 168 9.02 -7.95 -4.96
CA ASP A 168 8.22 -6.75 -5.17
C ASP A 168 7.92 -6.45 -6.65
N GLU A 169 8.89 -6.68 -7.55
CA GLU A 169 8.75 -6.39 -8.99
C GLU A 169 7.83 -7.41 -9.69
N SER A 170 8.00 -8.69 -9.37
CA SER A 170 7.10 -9.75 -9.85
C SER A 170 5.68 -9.53 -9.33
N LEU A 171 5.54 -9.11 -8.06
CA LEU A 171 4.25 -8.82 -7.46
C LEU A 171 3.56 -7.63 -8.13
N LEU A 172 4.31 -6.57 -8.41
CA LEU A 172 3.83 -5.41 -9.17
C LEU A 172 3.30 -5.83 -10.53
N SER A 173 4.08 -6.62 -11.26
CA SER A 173 3.72 -7.12 -12.59
C SER A 173 2.46 -7.99 -12.55
N LEU A 174 2.34 -8.88 -11.56
CA LEU A 174 1.24 -9.82 -11.46
C LEU A 174 -0.07 -9.18 -10.97
N LEU A 175 0.00 -8.36 -9.92
CA LEU A 175 -1.20 -7.73 -9.34
C LEU A 175 -1.77 -6.63 -10.24
N THR A 176 -0.96 -5.96 -11.05
CA THR A 176 -1.46 -4.95 -12.02
C THR A 176 -2.24 -5.55 -13.19
N LEU A 177 -2.19 -6.87 -13.38
CA LEU A 177 -3.08 -7.58 -14.32
C LEU A 177 -4.54 -7.60 -13.83
N VAL A 178 -4.77 -7.42 -12.53
CA VAL A 178 -6.12 -7.33 -11.96
C VAL A 178 -6.73 -5.99 -12.34
N LYS A 179 -7.93 -6.02 -12.94
CA LYS A 179 -8.65 -4.79 -13.27
C LYS A 179 -8.91 -3.99 -12.00
N GLY A 180 -8.55 -2.72 -12.02
CA GLY A 180 -8.75 -1.82 -10.88
C GLY A 180 -7.65 -1.85 -9.82
N ILE A 181 -6.63 -2.69 -9.98
CA ILE A 181 -5.41 -2.66 -9.17
C ILE A 181 -4.32 -2.00 -10.00
N GLY A 182 -3.91 -0.81 -9.60
CA GLY A 182 -2.80 -0.08 -10.23
C GLY A 182 -1.51 -0.18 -9.41
N PRO A 183 -0.39 0.34 -9.94
CA PRO A 183 0.89 0.35 -9.25
C PRO A 183 0.82 0.93 -7.83
N TRP A 184 0.06 2.01 -7.66
CA TRP A 184 -0.18 2.59 -6.34
C TRP A 184 -0.80 1.61 -5.36
N SER A 185 -1.84 0.87 -5.76
CA SER A 185 -2.49 -0.13 -4.90
C SER A 185 -1.54 -1.26 -4.52
N VAL A 186 -0.65 -1.67 -5.44
CA VAL A 186 0.37 -2.67 -5.14
C VAL A 186 1.41 -2.14 -4.16
N HIS A 187 1.86 -0.90 -4.31
CA HIS A 187 2.76 -0.28 -3.33
C HIS A 187 2.10 -0.15 -1.96
N MET A 188 0.80 0.16 -1.89
CA MET A 188 0.07 0.17 -0.62
C MET A 188 0.01 -1.22 0.01
N TYR A 189 -0.20 -2.25 -0.80
CA TYR A 189 -0.10 -3.64 -0.34
C TYR A 189 1.32 -3.99 0.14
N LEU A 190 2.36 -3.57 -0.59
CA LEU A 190 3.75 -3.82 -0.19
C LEU A 190 4.12 -3.13 1.12
N LEU A 191 3.61 -1.92 1.35
CA LEU A 191 3.74 -1.25 2.63
C LEU A 191 3.11 -2.13 3.72
N GLU A 192 1.83 -2.48 3.60
CA GLU A 192 1.14 -3.37 4.56
C GLU A 192 1.83 -4.73 4.75
N ARG A 193 2.31 -5.34 3.67
CA ARG A 193 3.08 -6.58 3.70
C ARG A 193 4.38 -6.42 4.48
N SER A 194 5.10 -5.31 4.28
CA SER A 194 6.32 -5.00 5.02
C SER A 194 6.01 -4.79 6.49
N TRP A 195 4.94 -4.05 6.82
CA TRP A 195 4.44 -3.90 8.18
C TRP A 195 4.01 -5.24 8.80
N ARG A 196 3.51 -6.20 8.01
CA ARG A 196 3.18 -7.56 8.43
C ARG A 196 4.40 -8.41 8.74
N TYR A 197 5.42 -8.38 7.88
CA TYR A 197 6.70 -9.04 8.17
C TYR A 197 7.36 -8.43 9.41
N GLU A 198 7.09 -7.16 9.67
CA GLU A 198 7.43 -6.48 10.93
C GLU A 198 6.72 -7.12 12.11
N ALA A 199 5.38 -7.07 12.15
CA ALA A 199 4.61 -7.56 13.29
C ALA A 199 4.92 -9.03 13.63
N LEU A 200 5.02 -9.92 12.62
CA LEU A 200 5.36 -11.34 12.85
C LEU A 200 6.72 -11.55 13.51
N ARG A 201 7.71 -10.70 13.20
CA ARG A 201 9.06 -10.82 13.75
C ARG A 201 9.14 -10.35 15.20
N ALA A 202 8.34 -9.35 15.58
CA ALA A 202 8.28 -8.85 16.95
C ALA A 202 7.68 -9.87 17.95
N ASP A 203 6.71 -10.67 17.51
CA ASP A 203 6.02 -11.66 18.36
C ASP A 203 6.80 -12.97 18.57
N THR A 204 7.86 -13.22 17.80
CA THR A 204 8.74 -14.37 18.04
C THR A 204 9.49 -14.17 19.36
N PRO A 205 9.30 -15.02 20.39
CA PRO A 205 10.07 -14.91 21.61
C PRO A 205 11.54 -15.10 21.27
N ILE A 206 12.31 -14.03 21.45
CA ILE A 206 13.76 -14.07 21.30
C ILE A 206 14.23 -15.01 22.40
N SER A 207 14.54 -16.24 22.02
CA SER A 207 15.34 -17.15 22.81
C SER A 207 16.62 -16.38 23.16
N ARG A 208 16.67 -15.82 24.38
CA ARG A 208 17.87 -15.28 24.98
C ARG A 208 18.81 -16.46 25.19
N SER A 209 19.61 -16.77 24.18
CA SER A 209 20.87 -17.46 24.36
C SER A 209 21.81 -16.51 25.10
N CYS A 210 21.64 -16.46 26.42
CA CYS A 210 22.69 -16.03 27.32
C CYS A 210 23.78 -17.12 27.31
N SER A 211 24.75 -16.94 26.44
CA SER A 211 26.14 -17.39 26.66
C SER A 211 26.87 -16.12 27.12
N GLY A 212 27.59 -16.03 28.23
CA GLY A 212 28.39 -16.98 28.98
C GLY A 212 29.55 -16.14 29.53
#